data_AF-A0A8I1V910-F1
#
_entry.id   AF-A0A8I1V910-F1
#
_cell.length_a   1.000
_cell.length_b   1.000
_cell.length_c   1.000
_cell.angle_alpha   90.00
_cell.angle_beta   90.00
_cell.angle_gamma   90.00
#
_symmetry.space_group_name_H-M   'P 1'
#
loop_
_entity.id
_entity.type
_entity.pdbx_description
1 polymer ?
#
loop_
_entity_poly.entity_id
_entity_poly.type
_entity_poly.pdbx_seq_one_letter_code
_entity_poly.pdbx_strand_id
1 'polypeptide(L)'
;MKWHEEGEEPDYRFSLANERTFLAWSRTALALLAGGVALHQFAFHFHPQWAFDMAAALLAVLSGLLGAGAYVRWKSNEIAMRNKRPLPRTWLMPLLAASAIILSVFAIFVFGIR
;
A
#
# COMPACT_ATOMS: atom_id res chain seq x y z
N MET A 1 8.11 12.90 -21.08
CA MET A 1 8.21 11.48 -21.46
C MET A 1 6.80 10.93 -21.67
N LYS A 2 6.36 10.78 -22.93
CA LYS A 2 5.03 10.30 -23.29
C LYS A 2 5.03 8.77 -23.47
N TRP A 3 5.28 8.06 -22.38
CA TRP A 3 5.26 6.58 -22.39
C TRP A 3 3.90 6.00 -22.82
N HIS A 4 2.82 6.81 -22.80
CA HIS A 4 1.50 6.47 -23.33
C HIS A 4 1.38 6.49 -24.86
N GLU A 5 2.38 7.00 -25.60
CA GLU A 5 2.41 6.99 -27.08
C GLU A 5 3.38 5.92 -27.62
N GLU A 6 4.12 5.22 -26.75
CA GLU A 6 5.07 4.19 -27.12
C GLU A 6 4.44 2.78 -27.07
N GLY A 7 4.79 1.94 -28.06
CA GLY A 7 4.32 0.56 -28.20
C GLY A 7 2.95 0.43 -28.88
N GLU A 8 2.40 -0.77 -28.90
CA GLU A 8 1.02 -1.00 -29.34
C GLU A 8 0.06 -0.68 -28.19
N GLU A 9 -1.10 -0.12 -28.52
CA GLU A 9 -2.14 0.13 -27.52
C GLU A 9 -2.61 -1.21 -26.92
N PRO A 10 -2.53 -1.40 -25.59
CA PRO A 10 -2.96 -2.63 -24.96
C PRO A 10 -4.46 -2.84 -25.17
N ASP A 11 -4.89 -4.10 -25.26
CA ASP A 11 -6.31 -4.42 -25.19
C ASP A 11 -6.91 -3.81 -23.92
N TYR A 12 -7.95 -2.99 -24.13
CA TYR A 12 -8.67 -2.22 -23.12
C TYR A 12 -9.06 -3.07 -21.90
N ARG A 13 -9.39 -4.35 -22.09
CA ARG A 13 -9.75 -5.27 -21.00
C ARG A 13 -8.61 -5.46 -20.00
N PHE A 14 -7.36 -5.57 -20.46
CA PHE A 14 -6.21 -5.73 -19.56
C PHE A 14 -5.85 -4.42 -18.87
N SER A 15 -6.00 -3.28 -19.57
CA SER A 15 -5.82 -1.97 -18.96
C SER A 15 -6.82 -1.74 -17.82
N LEU A 16 -8.10 -2.02 -18.06
CA LEU A 16 -9.16 -1.91 -17.04
C LEU A 16 -8.92 -2.86 -15.84
N ALA A 17 -8.38 -4.06 -16.08
CA ALA A 17 -8.01 -4.97 -14.99
C ALA A 17 -6.85 -4.41 -14.14
N ASN A 18 -5.88 -3.77 -14.77
CA ASN A 18 -4.75 -3.12 -14.08
C ASN A 18 -5.23 -1.94 -13.23
N GLU A 19 -6.11 -1.10 -13.79
CA GLU A 19 -6.75 0.01 -13.08
C GLU A 19 -7.55 -0.45 -11.87
N ARG A 20 -8.39 -1.50 -12.00
CA ARG A 20 -9.13 -2.07 -10.86
C ARG A 20 -8.19 -2.51 -9.74
N THR A 21 -7.07 -3.12 -10.10
CA THR A 21 -6.08 -3.55 -9.09
C THR A 21 -5.40 -2.34 -8.46
N PHE A 22 -5.07 -1.30 -9.23
CA PHE A 22 -4.57 -0.02 -8.70
C PHE A 22 -5.55 0.58 -7.69
N LEU A 23 -6.83 0.69 -8.05
CA LEU A 23 -7.88 1.22 -7.16
C LEU A 23 -8.05 0.39 -5.89
N ALA A 24 -7.91 -0.95 -5.97
CA ALA A 24 -7.94 -1.82 -4.80
C ALA A 24 -6.77 -1.55 -3.84
N TRP A 25 -5.55 -1.34 -4.38
CA TRP A 25 -4.39 -0.98 -3.56
C TRP A 25 -4.51 0.42 -2.97
N SER A 26 -5.00 1.40 -3.73
CA SER A 26 -5.24 2.76 -3.24
C SER A 26 -6.27 2.78 -2.11
N ARG A 27 -7.33 1.97 -2.20
CA ARG A 27 -8.30 1.80 -1.11
C ARG A 27 -7.63 1.28 0.16
N THR A 28 -6.76 0.29 0.03
CA THR A 28 -6.05 -0.29 1.18
C THR A 28 -5.09 0.73 1.81
N ALA A 29 -4.36 1.49 0.99
CA ALA A 29 -3.51 2.58 1.46
C ALA A 29 -4.33 3.63 2.25
N LEU A 30 -5.46 4.07 1.71
CA LEU A 30 -6.33 5.05 2.38
C LEU A 30 -6.93 4.50 3.68
N ALA A 31 -7.29 3.22 3.72
CA ALA A 31 -7.78 2.57 4.93
C ALA A 31 -6.70 2.52 6.03
N LEU A 32 -5.45 2.23 5.69
CA LEU A 32 -4.33 2.28 6.64
C LEU A 32 -4.10 3.70 7.18
N LEU A 33 -4.15 4.71 6.31
CA LEU A 33 -3.99 6.10 6.72
C LEU A 33 -5.10 6.53 7.67
N ALA A 34 -6.36 6.25 7.32
CA ALA A 34 -7.51 6.52 8.16
C ALA A 34 -7.40 5.81 9.53
N GLY A 35 -6.95 4.56 9.53
CA GLY A 35 -6.68 3.81 10.75
C GLY A 35 -5.60 4.45 11.62
N GLY A 36 -4.49 4.91 11.04
CA GLY A 36 -3.43 5.61 11.77
C GLY A 36 -3.90 6.94 12.36
N VAL A 37 -4.65 7.72 11.59
CA VAL A 37 -5.24 8.99 12.07
C VAL A 37 -6.22 8.73 13.20
N ALA A 38 -7.13 7.75 13.05
CA ALA A 38 -8.07 7.37 14.10
C ALA A 38 -7.33 6.89 15.35
N LEU A 39 -6.29 6.07 15.21
CA LEU A 39 -5.51 5.59 16.33
C LEU A 39 -4.89 6.74 17.12
N HIS A 40 -4.23 7.69 16.45
CA HIS A 40 -3.66 8.86 17.10
C HIS A 40 -4.74 9.72 17.79
N GLN A 41 -5.89 9.93 17.11
CA GLN A 41 -6.94 10.80 17.64
C GLN A 41 -7.81 10.18 18.73
N PHE A 42 -7.92 8.87 18.85
CA PHE A 42 -8.77 8.23 19.86
C PHE A 42 -7.97 7.60 21.01
N ALA A 43 -6.67 7.36 20.84
CA ALA A 43 -5.87 6.67 21.84
C ALA A 43 -5.20 7.57 22.89
N PHE A 44 -5.51 8.86 22.93
CA PHE A 44 -4.89 9.85 23.83
C PHE A 44 -5.04 9.55 25.33
N HIS A 45 -6.08 8.80 25.74
CA HIS A 45 -6.28 8.37 27.13
C HIS A 45 -5.46 7.13 27.53
N PHE A 46 -4.85 6.43 26.58
CA PHE A 46 -4.11 5.20 26.84
C PHE A 46 -2.62 5.48 27.02
N HIS A 47 -2.06 4.95 28.10
CA HIS A 47 -0.61 4.98 28.35
C HIS A 47 0.04 3.64 28.01
N PRO A 48 1.27 3.63 27.49
CA PRO A 48 2.08 4.82 27.18
C PRO A 48 1.74 5.44 25.80
N GLN A 49 1.63 6.76 25.74
CA GLN A 49 1.21 7.49 24.52
C GLN A 49 2.18 7.30 23.34
N TRP A 50 3.49 7.19 23.62
CA TRP A 50 4.51 7.01 22.58
C TRP A 50 4.26 5.77 21.70
N ALA A 51 3.65 4.72 22.24
CA ALA A 51 3.35 3.51 21.49
C ALA A 51 2.26 3.74 20.42
N PHE A 52 1.24 4.54 20.76
CA PHE A 52 0.17 4.90 19.82
C PHE A 52 0.65 5.87 18.75
N ASP A 53 1.51 6.83 19.12
CA ASP A 53 2.14 7.73 18.15
C ASP A 53 3.03 6.97 17.16
N MET A 54 3.84 6.03 17.65
CA MET A 54 4.64 5.15 16.79
C MET A 54 3.77 4.29 15.86
N ALA A 55 2.70 3.71 16.37
CA ALA A 55 1.78 2.91 15.56
C ALA A 55 1.07 3.76 14.48
N ALA A 56 0.62 4.96 14.83
CA ALA A 56 0.01 5.88 13.87
C ALA A 56 1.00 6.32 12.79
N ALA A 57 2.23 6.66 13.17
CA ALA A 57 3.30 6.99 12.24
C ALA A 57 3.64 5.81 11.32
N LEU A 58 3.72 4.60 11.86
CA LEU A 58 3.96 3.38 11.07
C LEU A 58 2.84 3.16 10.05
N LEU A 59 1.58 3.28 10.45
CA LEU A 59 0.42 3.14 9.55
C LEU A 59 0.43 4.19 8.43
N ALA A 60 0.80 5.45 8.74
CA ALA A 60 0.93 6.51 7.75
C ALA A 60 2.05 6.23 6.74
N VAL A 61 3.22 5.76 7.20
CA VAL A 61 4.33 5.37 6.32
C VAL A 61 3.94 4.20 5.42
N LEU A 62 3.32 3.16 5.98
CA LEU A 62 2.85 2.00 5.23
C LEU A 62 1.81 2.39 4.17
N SER A 63 0.90 3.30 4.51
CA SER A 63 -0.06 3.87 3.54
C SER A 63 0.67 4.53 2.37
N GLY A 64 1.63 5.42 2.64
CA GLY A 64 2.41 6.09 1.61
C GLY A 64 3.17 5.11 0.71
N LEU A 65 3.80 4.09 1.31
CA LEU A 65 4.52 3.05 0.57
C LEU A 65 3.58 2.22 -0.32
N LEU A 66 2.40 1.82 0.18
CA LEU A 66 1.41 1.10 -0.62
C LEU A 66 0.87 1.97 -1.77
N GLY A 67 0.56 3.24 -1.51
CA GLY A 67 0.07 4.18 -2.53
C GLY A 67 1.09 4.40 -3.64
N ALA A 68 2.33 4.70 -3.27
CA ALA A 68 3.43 4.86 -4.23
C ALA A 68 3.70 3.56 -5.00
N GLY A 69 3.77 2.43 -4.30
CA GLY A 69 3.95 1.12 -4.92
C GLY A 69 2.84 0.77 -5.91
N ALA A 70 1.58 1.08 -5.57
CA ALA A 70 0.43 0.84 -6.43
C ALA A 70 0.56 1.58 -7.77
N TYR A 71 0.97 2.85 -7.71
CA TYR A 71 1.21 3.66 -8.91
C TYR A 71 2.37 3.13 -9.76
N VAL A 72 3.51 2.82 -9.13
CA VAL A 72 4.69 2.26 -9.83
C VAL A 72 4.32 0.94 -10.50
N ARG A 73 3.63 0.03 -9.80
CA ARG A 73 3.16 -1.24 -10.36
C ARG A 73 2.21 -1.03 -11.54
N TRP A 74 1.24 -0.13 -11.39
CA TRP A 74 0.28 0.17 -12.47
C TRP A 74 1.02 0.64 -13.73
N LYS A 75 1.92 1.61 -13.58
CA LYS A 75 2.73 2.15 -14.68
C LYS A 75 3.63 1.07 -15.32
N SER A 76 4.34 0.28 -14.51
CA SER A 76 5.21 -0.79 -15.01
C SER A 76 4.44 -1.88 -15.77
N ASN A 77 3.25 -2.24 -15.29
CA ASN A 77 2.39 -3.19 -15.99
C ASN A 77 1.92 -2.64 -17.33
N GLU A 78 1.54 -1.37 -17.39
CA GLU A 78 1.05 -0.77 -18.63
C GLU A 78 2.15 -0.66 -19.69
N ILE A 79 3.37 -0.28 -19.28
CA ILE A 79 4.55 -0.29 -20.15
C ILE A 79 4.87 -1.71 -20.63
N ALA A 80 4.77 -2.72 -19.77
CA ALA A 80 5.02 -4.12 -20.16
C ALA A 80 3.98 -4.63 -21.17
N MET A 81 2.70 -4.31 -20.97
CA MET A 81 1.61 -4.67 -21.88
C MET A 81 1.79 -4.03 -23.26
N ARG A 82 2.14 -2.74 -23.31
CA ARG A 82 2.42 -2.00 -24.55
C ARG A 82 3.55 -2.61 -25.39
N ASN A 83 4.54 -3.18 -24.69
CA ASN A 83 5.73 -3.77 -25.31
C ASN A 83 5.64 -5.30 -25.49
N LYS A 84 4.46 -5.92 -25.28
CA LYS A 84 4.25 -7.39 -25.34
C LYS A 84 5.25 -8.18 -24.47
N ARG A 85 5.66 -7.60 -23.32
CA ARG A 85 6.59 -8.20 -22.36
C ARG A 85 5.84 -8.95 -21.26
N PRO A 86 6.46 -9.95 -20.62
CA PRO A 86 5.87 -10.59 -19.45
C PRO A 86 5.61 -9.57 -18.34
N LEU A 87 4.51 -9.75 -17.60
CA LEU A 87 4.10 -8.86 -16.52
C LEU A 87 5.13 -8.92 -15.38
N PRO A 88 5.61 -7.76 -14.88
CA PRO A 88 6.60 -7.71 -13.82
C PRO A 88 6.05 -8.25 -12.49
N ARG A 89 6.90 -8.95 -11.74
CA ARG A 89 6.54 -9.50 -10.43
C ARG A 89 6.26 -8.38 -9.43
N THR A 90 5.16 -8.50 -8.69
CA THR A 90 4.67 -7.47 -7.78
C THR A 90 5.22 -7.64 -6.36
N TRP A 91 5.86 -6.60 -5.83
CA TRP A 91 6.38 -6.55 -4.45
C TRP A 91 5.34 -6.06 -3.42
N LEU A 92 4.17 -5.58 -3.85
CA LEU A 92 3.10 -5.13 -2.92
C LEU A 92 2.51 -6.26 -2.07
N MET A 93 2.41 -7.47 -2.62
CA MET A 93 1.92 -8.66 -1.91
C MET A 93 2.76 -8.98 -0.66
N PRO A 94 4.09 -9.19 -0.77
CA PRO A 94 4.91 -9.42 0.42
C PRO A 94 4.98 -8.19 1.34
N LEU A 95 4.92 -6.97 0.81
CA LEU A 95 4.90 -5.75 1.63
C LEU A 95 3.66 -5.69 2.54
N LEU A 96 2.47 -6.00 2.02
CA LEU A 96 1.23 -6.05 2.80
C LEU A 96 1.25 -7.18 3.85
N ALA A 97 1.79 -8.34 3.50
CA ALA A 97 1.94 -9.45 4.45
C ALA A 97 2.91 -9.08 5.58
N ALA A 98 4.05 -8.48 5.24
CA ALA A 98 5.03 -8.02 6.21
C ALA A 98 4.47 -6.94 7.13
N SER A 99 3.70 -5.99 6.60
CA SER A 99 3.10 -4.94 7.42
C SER A 99 2.10 -5.49 8.44
N ALA A 100 1.28 -6.46 8.06
CA ALA A 100 0.38 -7.15 8.97
C ALA A 100 1.15 -7.84 10.12
N ILE A 101 2.22 -8.57 9.79
CA ILE A 101 3.07 -9.24 10.78
C ILE A 101 3.70 -8.22 11.74
N ILE A 102 4.29 -7.14 11.21
CA ILE A 102 4.94 -6.10 12.02
C ILE A 102 3.93 -5.47 12.99
N LEU A 103 2.73 -5.13 12.51
CA LEU A 103 1.66 -4.57 13.35
C LEU A 103 1.20 -5.56 14.43
N SER A 104 1.07 -6.84 14.11
CA SER A 104 0.71 -7.88 15.10
C SER A 104 1.80 -8.05 16.16
N VAL A 105 3.07 -8.14 15.76
CA VAL A 105 4.20 -8.25 16.71
C VAL A 105 4.29 -7.00 17.59
N PHE A 106 4.15 -5.81 17.01
CA PHE A 106 4.14 -4.56 17.74
C PHE A 106 3.01 -4.52 18.78
N ALA A 107 1.79 -4.92 18.40
CA ALA A 107 0.66 -5.00 19.32
C ALA A 107 0.94 -5.99 20.47
N ILE A 108 1.43 -7.19 20.17
CA ILE A 108 1.77 -8.20 21.21
C ILE A 108 2.84 -7.65 22.16
N PHE A 109 3.87 -7.00 21.64
CA PHE A 109 4.94 -6.42 22.45
C PHE A 109 4.40 -5.31 23.38
N VAL A 110 3.58 -4.40 22.86
CA VAL A 110 3.03 -3.28 23.64
C VAL A 110 2.02 -3.74 24.70
N PHE A 111 1.14 -4.68 24.36
CA PHE A 111 0.07 -5.14 25.27
C PHE A 111 0.47 -6.32 26.17
N GLY A 112 1.39 -7.18 25.71
CA GLY A 112 1.82 -8.38 26.45
C GLY A 112 2.93 -8.13 27.47
N ILE A 113 3.58 -6.96 27.43
CA ILE A 113 4.58 -6.53 28.45
C ILE A 113 3.91 -5.78 29.61
N ARG A 114 2.60 -5.59 29.56
CA ARG A 114 1.83 -4.85 30.55
C ARG A 114 1.26 -5.75 31.66
#